data_AF-A0A968U7B2-F1
#
_entry.id   AF-A0A968U7B2-F1
#
_cell.length_a   1.000
_cell.length_b   1.000
_cell.length_c   1.000
_cell.angle_alpha   90.00
_cell.angle_beta   90.00
_cell.angle_gamma   90.00
#
_symmetry.space_group_name_H-M   'P 1'
#
loop_
_entity.id
_entity.type
_entity.pdbx_description
1 polymer ?
#
loop_
_entity_poly.entity_id
_entity_poly.type
_entity_poly.pdbx_seq_one_letter_code
_entity_poly.pdbx_strand_id
1 'polypeptide(L)'
;MTDAWQEPPSIPLLQWLVRGSLKQNLLQSIRLWVWLHLLYGETGDLTLPHRFSYVDWRDRFFTADHPTNEVQPALHNLTCPCTKATAAWLFHPDLIVTQSQWQAYQHRANGQASIRQQRDRFQQSLSDHDLLPLNFDHLLQTRLFGFTRRTLSKDLHHLVSMGWLTCEGNYFQKVTSWPDHPRAKQRSRHPSGQEFAFFTQPDLTAIADNFSRTFQGHHRFFVHVDYVISQQKLDRVDDWQSLLADIWQQDPIPPIHLQYQAAGETQGCSLIVYPVCIYYYRRGPYLCAYGQVPSADPALNWRNYRLDRILAITPLAWNDAIVPQSLQRQHQKQTLPTPDEIETAMDEAWGFDYYQPSQLLLLRFDREWNDRYIQDTLRHSTFRKIPHREVKTLICHSLKGELQEQLLDLWRNRSPDDAYYQAYYRQNDPNVLQRLRAWRPHIEVFLPWELRQRTIQEILQELKLYND
;
A
#
# COMPACT_ATOMS: atom_id res chain seq x y z
N MET A 1 -27.07 -4.84 27.97
CA MET A 1 -27.68 -4.18 26.80
C MET A 1 -26.52 -3.56 26.05
N THR A 2 -26.19 -4.06 24.86
CA THR A 2 -25.22 -3.39 23.99
C THR A 2 -25.87 -2.14 23.45
N ASP A 3 -25.29 -0.97 23.73
CA ASP A 3 -25.72 0.29 23.13
C ASP A 3 -25.72 0.16 21.59
N ALA A 4 -26.64 0.83 20.92
CA ALA A 4 -26.67 0.84 19.46
C ALA A 4 -25.48 1.62 18.89
N TRP A 5 -24.98 1.19 17.72
CA TRP A 5 -23.88 1.87 17.06
C TRP A 5 -24.33 3.25 16.55
N GLN A 6 -23.70 4.30 17.06
CA GLN A 6 -24.01 5.69 16.71
C GLN A 6 -22.77 6.54 16.41
N GLU A 7 -21.59 5.91 16.27
CA GLU A 7 -20.34 6.65 16.06
C GLU A 7 -20.30 7.32 14.65
N PRO A 8 -19.94 8.61 14.57
CA PRO A 8 -19.81 9.31 13.30
C PRO A 8 -18.56 8.85 12.53
N PRO A 9 -18.47 9.10 11.22
CA PRO A 9 -17.33 8.69 10.39
C PRO A 9 -16.09 9.58 10.65
N SER A 10 -15.52 9.49 11.85
CA SER A 10 -14.30 10.22 12.23
C SER A 10 -13.06 9.65 11.54
N ILE A 11 -12.04 10.47 11.29
CA ILE A 11 -10.81 10.03 10.61
C ILE A 11 -10.12 8.88 11.32
N PRO A 12 -9.94 8.87 12.66
CA PRO A 12 -9.36 7.72 13.36
C PRO A 12 -10.15 6.43 13.16
N LEU A 13 -11.48 6.50 13.17
CA LEU A 13 -12.35 5.35 12.95
C LEU A 13 -12.25 4.86 11.50
N LEU A 14 -12.35 5.75 10.52
CA LEU A 14 -12.28 5.39 9.11
C LEU A 14 -10.91 4.77 8.77
N GLN A 15 -9.82 5.35 9.27
CA GLN A 15 -8.46 4.82 9.13
C GLN A 15 -8.33 3.42 9.74
N TRP A 16 -8.91 3.22 10.93
CA TRP A 16 -8.92 1.93 11.61
C TRP A 16 -9.68 0.85 10.83
N LEU A 17 -10.80 1.22 10.19
CA LEU A 17 -11.65 0.27 9.45
C LEU A 17 -10.97 -0.34 8.22
N VAL A 18 -10.05 0.34 7.55
CA VAL A 18 -9.43 -0.17 6.30
C VAL A 18 -8.07 -0.83 6.48
N ARG A 19 -7.49 -0.80 7.70
CA ARG A 19 -6.18 -1.41 8.01
C ARG A 19 -5.12 -1.14 6.92
N GLY A 20 -5.09 0.09 6.39
CA GLY A 20 -4.25 0.50 5.24
C GLY A 20 -4.46 1.99 4.95
N SER A 21 -3.84 2.54 3.91
CA SER A 21 -3.98 3.98 3.60
C SER A 21 -5.45 4.40 3.43
N LEU A 22 -5.95 5.29 4.29
CA LEU A 22 -7.32 5.81 4.18
C LEU A 22 -7.51 6.60 2.88
N LYS A 23 -6.49 7.35 2.44
CA LYS A 23 -6.51 8.14 1.20
C LYS A 23 -6.85 7.26 -0.02
N GLN A 24 -6.30 6.05 -0.07
CA GLN A 24 -6.54 5.08 -1.15
C GLN A 24 -7.82 4.24 -0.95
N ASN A 25 -8.20 3.98 0.31
CA ASN A 25 -9.31 3.08 0.65
C ASN A 25 -10.54 3.81 1.19
N LEU A 26 -10.68 5.11 0.93
CA LEU A 26 -11.73 5.95 1.51
C LEU A 26 -13.13 5.37 1.27
N LEU A 27 -13.44 4.92 0.05
CA LEU A 27 -14.75 4.30 -0.25
C LEU A 27 -14.99 3.01 0.53
N GLN A 28 -13.96 2.18 0.72
CA GLN A 28 -14.09 0.97 1.52
C GLN A 28 -14.30 1.34 3.00
N SER A 29 -13.58 2.32 3.54
CA SER A 29 -13.73 2.75 4.94
C SER A 29 -15.14 3.26 5.23
N ILE A 30 -15.69 4.10 4.33
CA ILE A 30 -17.04 4.63 4.45
C ILE A 30 -18.05 3.49 4.34
N ARG A 31 -17.82 2.53 3.42
CA ARG A 31 -18.71 1.37 3.27
C ARG A 31 -18.71 0.48 4.51
N LEU A 32 -17.55 0.22 5.11
CA LEU A 32 -17.42 -0.52 6.37
C LEU A 32 -18.07 0.24 7.54
N TRP A 33 -17.95 1.56 7.58
CA TRP A 33 -18.67 2.38 8.55
C TRP A 33 -20.20 2.26 8.38
N VAL A 34 -20.71 2.29 7.14
CA VAL A 34 -22.13 2.04 6.88
C VAL A 34 -22.52 0.61 7.28
N TRP A 35 -21.69 -0.40 7.00
CA TRP A 35 -21.94 -1.78 7.44
C TRP A 35 -22.15 -1.86 8.96
N LEU A 36 -21.33 -1.17 9.76
CA LEU A 36 -21.50 -1.14 11.20
C LEU A 36 -22.85 -0.55 11.62
N HIS A 37 -23.29 0.54 10.98
CA HIS A 37 -24.62 1.10 11.19
C HIS A 37 -25.75 0.15 10.79
N LEU A 38 -25.60 -0.59 9.69
CA LEU A 38 -26.60 -1.57 9.24
C LEU A 38 -26.67 -2.83 10.11
N LEU A 39 -25.56 -3.20 10.78
CA LEU A 39 -25.50 -4.41 11.60
C LEU A 39 -25.84 -4.12 13.07
N TYR A 40 -25.42 -2.97 13.58
CA TYR A 40 -25.42 -2.63 15.01
C TYR A 40 -26.16 -1.32 15.34
N GLY A 41 -26.53 -0.51 14.36
CA GLY A 41 -27.21 0.77 14.57
C GLY A 41 -28.72 0.64 14.77
N GLU A 42 -29.31 1.63 15.45
CA GLU A 42 -30.76 1.75 15.64
C GLU A 42 -31.48 2.14 14.35
N THR A 43 -30.84 2.95 13.52
CA THR A 43 -31.37 3.50 12.27
C THR A 43 -31.24 2.54 11.09
N GLY A 44 -30.96 1.26 11.33
CA GLY A 44 -30.53 0.33 10.28
C GLY A 44 -31.02 -1.09 10.51
N ASP A 45 -32.22 -1.29 11.08
CA ASP A 45 -32.75 -2.61 11.42
C ASP A 45 -33.10 -3.46 10.18
N LEU A 46 -32.07 -3.82 9.42
CA LEU A 46 -32.06 -5.02 8.60
C LEU A 46 -32.21 -6.18 9.57
N THR A 47 -33.44 -6.65 9.73
CA THR A 47 -33.77 -7.77 10.62
C THR A 47 -33.17 -9.08 10.08
N LEU A 48 -31.85 -9.22 10.22
CA LEU A 48 -31.09 -10.40 9.83
C LEU A 48 -31.32 -11.51 10.87
N PRO A 49 -31.31 -12.79 10.47
CA PRO A 49 -31.33 -13.89 11.43
C PRO A 49 -30.05 -13.86 12.27
N HIS A 50 -30.09 -14.52 13.43
CA HIS A 50 -28.93 -14.64 14.33
C HIS A 50 -27.67 -15.16 13.61
N ARG A 51 -27.85 -16.01 12.61
CA ARG A 51 -26.84 -16.45 11.63
C ARG A 51 -27.31 -16.02 10.24
N PHE A 52 -26.49 -15.30 9.50
CA PHE A 52 -26.86 -14.81 8.18
C PHE A 52 -25.74 -15.05 7.17
N SER A 53 -26.09 -15.37 5.94
CA SER A 53 -25.18 -15.41 4.79
C SER A 53 -25.17 -14.07 4.06
N TYR A 54 -24.28 -13.91 3.08
CA TYR A 54 -24.35 -12.78 2.15
C TYR A 54 -25.71 -12.69 1.45
N VAL A 55 -26.32 -13.82 1.10
CA VAL A 55 -27.62 -13.88 0.42
C VAL A 55 -28.73 -13.33 1.31
N ASP A 56 -28.74 -13.72 2.59
CA ASP A 56 -29.70 -13.23 3.58
C ASP A 56 -29.63 -11.71 3.78
N TRP A 57 -28.43 -11.15 3.68
CA TRP A 57 -28.23 -9.70 3.72
C TRP A 57 -28.66 -9.03 2.42
N ARG A 58 -28.20 -9.54 1.27
CA ARG A 58 -28.49 -9.01 -0.06
C ARG A 58 -29.99 -8.86 -0.28
N ASP A 59 -30.74 -9.91 0.04
CA ASP A 59 -32.18 -9.99 -0.24
C ASP A 59 -33.02 -9.10 0.69
N ARG A 60 -32.46 -8.66 1.82
CA ARG A 60 -33.10 -7.66 2.68
C ARG A 60 -32.64 -6.24 2.39
N PHE A 61 -31.41 -6.05 1.94
CA PHE A 61 -30.84 -4.73 1.72
C PHE A 61 -31.15 -4.16 0.34
N PHE A 62 -31.07 -4.97 -0.71
CA PHE A 62 -31.34 -4.52 -2.07
C PHE A 62 -32.79 -4.78 -2.49
N THR A 63 -33.24 -4.04 -3.49
CA THR A 63 -34.54 -4.25 -4.12
C THR A 63 -34.55 -5.51 -4.97
N ALA A 64 -35.73 -6.05 -5.26
CA ALA A 64 -35.90 -7.31 -6.00
C ALA A 64 -35.30 -7.31 -7.43
N ASP A 65 -35.11 -6.12 -8.02
CA ASP A 65 -34.52 -5.93 -9.35
C ASP A 65 -32.98 -5.82 -9.32
N HIS A 66 -32.35 -5.92 -8.15
CA HIS A 66 -30.89 -5.93 -8.02
C HIS A 66 -30.28 -7.25 -8.56
N PRO A 67 -29.20 -7.19 -9.36
CA PRO A 67 -28.61 -8.38 -9.94
C PRO A 67 -28.05 -9.33 -8.88
N THR A 68 -28.29 -10.63 -9.05
CA THR A 68 -27.85 -11.67 -8.10
C THR A 68 -26.54 -12.36 -8.50
N ASN A 69 -26.02 -12.06 -9.69
CA ASN A 69 -24.78 -12.60 -10.25
C ASN A 69 -23.54 -11.75 -9.87
N GLU A 70 -22.36 -12.12 -10.34
CA GLU A 70 -21.09 -11.43 -10.01
C GLU A 70 -20.85 -10.14 -10.83
N VAL A 71 -21.87 -9.59 -11.49
CA VAL A 71 -21.75 -8.38 -12.31
C VAL A 71 -21.90 -7.13 -11.45
N GLN A 72 -21.13 -6.08 -11.74
CA GLN A 72 -21.33 -4.79 -11.11
C GLN A 72 -22.71 -4.23 -11.51
N PRO A 73 -23.61 -3.89 -10.57
CA PRO A 73 -24.96 -3.45 -10.90
C PRO A 73 -24.92 -2.20 -11.77
N ALA A 74 -25.62 -2.18 -12.91
CA ALA A 74 -25.87 -0.95 -13.65
C ALA A 74 -26.74 0.02 -12.82
N LEU A 75 -26.84 1.28 -13.23
CA LEU A 75 -27.82 2.18 -12.62
C LEU A 75 -29.23 1.66 -12.95
N HIS A 76 -30.06 1.46 -11.94
CA HIS A 76 -31.43 0.95 -12.08
C HIS A 76 -32.37 1.74 -11.16
N ASN A 77 -33.27 1.08 -10.46
CA ASN A 77 -34.20 1.68 -9.51
C ASN A 77 -33.50 2.56 -8.46
N LEU A 78 -33.85 3.85 -8.42
CA LEU A 78 -33.31 4.85 -7.49
C LEU A 78 -33.71 4.60 -6.02
N THR A 79 -34.61 3.66 -5.76
CA THR A 79 -34.90 3.19 -4.40
C THR A 79 -33.97 2.08 -3.93
N CYS A 80 -33.19 1.46 -4.84
CA CYS A 80 -32.18 0.47 -4.47
C CYS A 80 -30.98 1.14 -3.80
N PRO A 81 -30.53 0.70 -2.62
CA PRO A 81 -29.36 1.27 -1.95
C PRO A 81 -28.05 1.20 -2.78
N CYS A 82 -27.95 0.31 -3.77
CA CYS A 82 -26.79 0.24 -4.65
C CYS A 82 -26.69 1.45 -5.61
N THR A 83 -27.77 2.21 -5.81
CA THR A 83 -27.79 3.42 -6.64
C THR A 83 -27.44 4.68 -5.86
N LYS A 84 -27.37 4.57 -4.52
CA LYS A 84 -27.11 5.67 -3.61
C LYS A 84 -25.65 6.13 -3.67
N ALA A 85 -25.45 7.44 -3.89
CA ALA A 85 -24.13 8.05 -3.91
C ALA A 85 -23.49 8.09 -2.51
N THR A 86 -22.16 8.02 -2.44
CA THR A 86 -21.38 8.11 -1.19
C THR A 86 -21.73 9.36 -0.37
N ALA A 87 -21.93 10.51 -1.03
CA ALA A 87 -22.36 11.75 -0.37
C ALA A 87 -23.68 11.60 0.41
N ALA A 88 -24.62 10.80 -0.11
CA ALA A 88 -25.91 10.59 0.52
C ALA A 88 -25.80 9.71 1.79
N TRP A 89 -24.78 8.84 1.86
CA TRP A 89 -24.49 8.06 3.07
C TRP A 89 -23.84 8.90 4.16
N LEU A 90 -23.00 9.86 3.78
CA LEU A 90 -22.25 10.69 4.73
C LEU A 90 -23.04 11.91 5.23
N PHE A 91 -23.84 12.54 4.36
CA PHE A 91 -24.33 13.90 4.61
C PHE A 91 -25.86 14.02 4.75
N HIS A 92 -26.59 12.92 4.57
CA HIS A 92 -28.00 12.89 4.90
C HIS A 92 -28.19 12.49 6.38
N PRO A 93 -29.10 13.15 7.12
CA PRO A 93 -29.34 12.81 8.53
C PRO A 93 -29.85 11.38 8.76
N ASP A 94 -30.50 10.81 7.76
CA ASP A 94 -31.03 9.44 7.76
C ASP A 94 -30.25 8.55 6.78
N LEU A 95 -29.66 7.48 7.31
CA LEU A 95 -28.87 6.50 6.55
C LEU A 95 -29.69 5.65 5.59
N ILE A 96 -30.99 5.44 5.82
CA ILE A 96 -31.85 4.59 4.96
C ILE A 96 -32.40 5.35 3.74
N VAL A 97 -32.19 6.67 3.66
CA VAL A 97 -32.70 7.50 2.56
C VAL A 97 -32.36 6.92 1.18
N THR A 98 -33.30 6.94 0.24
CA THR A 98 -33.06 6.50 -1.14
C THR A 98 -32.30 7.54 -1.95
N GLN A 99 -31.81 7.16 -3.14
CA GLN A 99 -31.16 8.13 -4.04
C GLN A 99 -32.14 9.22 -4.51
N SER A 100 -33.41 8.88 -4.74
CA SER A 100 -34.45 9.87 -5.10
C SER A 100 -34.75 10.86 -3.98
N GLN A 101 -34.82 10.39 -2.73
CA GLN A 101 -35.03 11.24 -1.57
C GLN A 101 -33.80 12.13 -1.29
N TRP A 102 -32.59 11.61 -1.50
CA TRP A 102 -31.36 12.40 -1.43
C TRP A 102 -31.36 13.55 -2.45
N GLN A 103 -31.71 13.29 -3.71
CA GLN A 103 -31.84 14.34 -4.73
C GLN A 103 -32.85 15.41 -4.31
N ALA A 104 -34.02 15.02 -3.78
CA ALA A 104 -35.01 15.96 -3.26
C ALA A 104 -34.46 16.79 -2.08
N TYR A 105 -33.67 16.18 -1.19
CA TYR A 105 -33.03 16.88 -0.07
C TYR A 105 -31.98 17.89 -0.53
N GLN A 106 -31.18 17.56 -1.56
CA GLN A 106 -30.18 18.47 -2.14
C GLN A 106 -30.79 19.76 -2.71
N HIS A 107 -32.03 19.70 -3.21
CA HIS A 107 -32.73 20.85 -3.78
C HIS A 107 -33.42 21.75 -2.73
N ARG A 108 -33.54 21.31 -1.47
CA ARG A 108 -34.11 22.12 -0.39
C ARG A 108 -33.03 23.03 0.20
N ALA A 109 -33.36 24.30 0.47
CA ALA A 109 -32.40 25.28 1.02
C ALA A 109 -31.71 24.79 2.31
N ASN A 110 -32.48 24.23 3.25
CA ASN A 110 -31.93 23.68 4.50
C ASN A 110 -31.05 22.44 4.26
N GLY A 111 -31.42 21.60 3.28
CA GLY A 111 -30.62 20.44 2.91
C GLY A 111 -29.29 20.83 2.27
N GLN A 112 -29.32 21.78 1.34
CA GLN A 112 -28.12 22.31 0.69
C GLN A 112 -27.15 22.93 1.70
N ALA A 113 -27.64 23.71 2.67
CA ALA A 113 -26.81 24.30 3.71
C ALA A 113 -26.16 23.24 4.63
N SER A 114 -26.96 22.26 5.07
CA SER A 114 -26.47 21.14 5.91
C SER A 114 -25.41 20.31 5.18
N ILE A 115 -25.65 19.96 3.91
CA ILE A 115 -24.71 19.19 3.09
C ILE A 115 -23.38 19.93 2.94
N ARG A 116 -23.41 21.23 2.60
CA ARG A 116 -22.19 22.02 2.47
C ARG A 116 -21.40 22.03 3.78
N GLN A 117 -22.06 22.33 4.89
CA GLN A 117 -21.40 22.35 6.20
C GLN A 117 -20.76 21.01 6.58
N GLN A 118 -21.46 19.89 6.36
CA GLN A 118 -20.93 18.57 6.69
C GLN A 118 -19.80 18.14 5.74
N ARG A 119 -19.95 18.44 4.44
CA ARG A 119 -18.91 18.22 3.43
C ARG A 119 -17.64 19.00 3.77
N ASP A 120 -17.76 20.29 4.05
CA ASP A 120 -16.61 21.17 4.32
C ASP A 120 -15.88 20.70 5.59
N ARG A 121 -16.62 20.31 6.64
CA ARG A 121 -16.03 19.73 7.85
C ARG A 121 -15.31 18.42 7.58
N PHE A 122 -15.90 17.52 6.80
CA PHE A 122 -15.29 16.24 6.48
C PHE A 122 -14.05 16.40 5.60
N GLN A 123 -14.12 17.29 4.60
CA GLN A 123 -13.00 17.65 3.73
C GLN A 123 -11.86 18.29 4.52
N GLN A 124 -12.17 19.25 5.41
CA GLN A 124 -11.18 19.87 6.28
C GLN A 124 -10.51 18.84 7.18
N SER A 125 -11.29 17.94 7.80
CA SER A 125 -10.73 16.88 8.64
C SER A 125 -9.83 15.93 7.84
N LEU A 126 -10.18 15.58 6.62
CA LEU A 126 -9.28 14.81 5.73
C LEU A 126 -8.00 15.60 5.42
N SER A 127 -8.09 16.91 5.17
CA SER A 127 -6.94 17.76 4.86
C SER A 127 -6.01 17.94 6.06
N ASP A 128 -6.56 18.17 7.26
CA ASP A 128 -5.80 18.33 8.51
C ASP A 128 -4.98 17.08 8.86
N HIS A 129 -5.39 15.93 8.33
CA HIS A 129 -4.71 14.65 8.49
C HIS A 129 -3.87 14.24 7.26
N ASP A 130 -3.76 15.09 6.24
CA ASP A 130 -3.08 14.78 4.95
C ASP A 130 -3.63 13.54 4.23
N LEU A 131 -4.93 13.28 4.39
CA LEU A 131 -5.64 12.13 3.83
C LEU A 131 -6.63 12.52 2.71
N LEU A 132 -6.64 13.78 2.28
CA LEU A 132 -7.55 14.27 1.26
C LEU A 132 -7.19 13.70 -0.14
N PRO A 133 -8.05 12.88 -0.77
CA PRO A 133 -7.77 12.36 -2.10
C PRO A 133 -7.96 13.45 -3.17
N LEU A 134 -7.11 13.47 -4.19
CA LEU A 134 -7.22 14.42 -5.33
C LEU A 134 -8.58 14.33 -6.05
N ASN A 135 -9.20 13.15 -6.03
CA ASN A 135 -10.49 12.88 -6.66
C ASN A 135 -11.68 12.89 -5.67
N PHE A 136 -11.56 13.61 -4.53
CA PHE A 136 -12.56 13.63 -3.46
C PHE A 136 -14.01 13.87 -3.95
N ASP A 137 -14.23 14.89 -4.78
CA ASP A 137 -15.57 15.19 -5.33
C ASP A 137 -16.14 14.03 -6.16
N HIS A 138 -15.28 13.36 -6.94
CA HIS A 138 -15.68 12.18 -7.71
C HIS A 138 -16.03 11.01 -6.78
N LEU A 139 -15.22 10.76 -5.73
CA LEU A 139 -15.49 9.71 -4.74
C LEU A 139 -16.86 9.91 -4.08
N LEU A 140 -17.24 11.14 -3.77
CA LEU A 140 -18.56 11.47 -3.20
C LEU A 140 -19.73 11.12 -4.13
N GLN A 141 -19.53 11.10 -5.45
CA GLN A 141 -20.56 10.72 -6.44
C GLN A 141 -20.59 9.21 -6.73
N THR A 142 -19.59 8.45 -6.29
CA THR A 142 -19.57 7.00 -6.52
C THR A 142 -20.69 6.29 -5.79
N ARG A 143 -21.13 5.16 -6.33
CA ARG A 143 -22.17 4.32 -5.72
C ARG A 143 -21.56 3.36 -4.70
N LEU A 144 -21.70 3.68 -3.41
CA LEU A 144 -20.98 3.00 -2.33
C LEU A 144 -21.24 1.48 -2.31
N PHE A 145 -22.48 1.05 -2.57
CA PHE A 145 -22.87 -0.36 -2.67
C PHE A 145 -23.10 -0.84 -4.12
N GLY A 146 -22.74 -0.02 -5.11
CA GLY A 146 -22.81 -0.37 -6.54
C GLY A 146 -21.60 -1.18 -7.01
N PHE A 147 -21.21 -2.20 -6.24
CA PHE A 147 -20.06 -3.08 -6.48
C PHE A 147 -20.50 -4.53 -6.70
N THR A 148 -19.57 -5.39 -7.11
CA THR A 148 -19.83 -6.82 -7.30
C THR A 148 -20.11 -7.52 -5.97
N ARG A 149 -20.82 -8.66 -6.03
CA ARG A 149 -21.04 -9.55 -4.89
C ARG A 149 -19.73 -9.91 -4.18
N ARG A 150 -18.68 -10.26 -4.93
CA ARG A 150 -17.36 -10.57 -4.36
C ARG A 150 -16.80 -9.44 -3.49
N THR A 151 -16.94 -8.18 -3.90
CA THR A 151 -16.43 -7.04 -3.13
C THR A 151 -17.20 -6.87 -1.81
N LEU A 152 -18.53 -6.90 -1.87
CA LEU A 152 -19.37 -6.75 -0.68
C LEU A 152 -19.24 -7.94 0.28
N SER A 153 -19.08 -9.15 -0.24
CA SER A 153 -18.78 -10.34 0.56
C SER A 153 -17.40 -10.25 1.22
N LYS A 154 -16.40 -9.66 0.55
CA LYS A 154 -15.08 -9.41 1.14
C LYS A 154 -15.15 -8.44 2.31
N ASP A 155 -16.02 -7.42 2.26
CA ASP A 155 -16.19 -6.51 3.40
C ASP A 155 -16.69 -7.25 4.64
N LEU A 156 -17.62 -8.21 4.51
CA LEU A 156 -18.08 -9.04 5.63
C LEU A 156 -16.93 -9.87 6.23
N HIS A 157 -16.09 -10.49 5.39
CA HIS A 157 -14.89 -11.19 5.87
C HIS A 157 -13.86 -10.24 6.50
N HIS A 158 -13.77 -9.00 6.02
CA HIS A 158 -12.93 -7.98 6.63
C HIS A 158 -13.45 -7.56 8.01
N LEU A 159 -14.76 -7.43 8.19
CA LEU A 159 -15.38 -7.23 9.50
C LEU A 159 -15.12 -8.41 10.45
N VAL A 160 -15.06 -9.65 9.92
CA VAL A 160 -14.65 -10.82 10.70
C VAL A 160 -13.20 -10.71 11.16
N SER A 161 -12.27 -10.34 10.28
CA SER A 161 -10.85 -10.18 10.64
C SER A 161 -10.60 -9.05 11.65
N MET A 162 -11.55 -8.11 11.74
CA MET A 162 -11.57 -7.01 12.71
C MET A 162 -12.30 -7.33 14.00
N GLY A 163 -12.90 -8.51 14.13
CA GLY A 163 -13.65 -8.91 15.33
C GLY A 163 -15.04 -8.28 15.44
N TRP A 164 -15.55 -7.65 14.38
CA TRP A 164 -16.93 -7.16 14.33
C TRP A 164 -17.92 -8.25 13.97
N LEU A 165 -17.49 -9.37 13.42
CA LEU A 165 -18.33 -10.52 13.10
C LEU A 165 -17.56 -11.80 13.43
N THR A 166 -18.27 -12.90 13.67
CA THR A 166 -17.70 -14.25 13.60
C THR A 166 -18.16 -14.95 12.34
N CYS A 167 -17.37 -15.90 11.85
CA CYS A 167 -17.68 -16.67 10.64
C CYS A 167 -17.57 -18.16 10.93
N GLU A 168 -18.65 -18.90 10.66
CA GLU A 168 -18.68 -20.36 10.72
C GLU A 168 -19.18 -20.90 9.37
N GLY A 169 -18.27 -21.49 8.60
CA GLY A 169 -18.55 -21.87 7.21
C GLY A 169 -18.89 -20.63 6.36
N ASN A 170 -20.09 -20.60 5.78
CA ASN A 170 -20.58 -19.51 4.94
C ASN A 170 -21.50 -18.51 5.67
N TYR A 171 -21.59 -18.61 6.99
CA TYR A 171 -22.50 -17.79 7.80
C TYR A 171 -21.74 -16.87 8.74
N PHE A 172 -22.24 -15.65 8.86
CA PHE A 172 -21.76 -14.59 9.73
C PHE A 172 -22.68 -14.45 10.95
N GLN A 173 -22.11 -14.03 12.07
CA GLN A 173 -22.85 -13.67 13.27
C GLN A 173 -22.32 -12.37 13.88
N LYS A 174 -23.24 -11.60 14.46
CA LYS A 174 -22.91 -10.39 15.22
C LYS A 174 -22.26 -10.76 16.54
N VAL A 175 -21.22 -10.02 16.92
CA VAL A 175 -20.58 -10.16 18.24
C VAL A 175 -21.37 -9.39 19.29
N THR A 176 -21.35 -9.88 20.52
CA THR A 176 -21.98 -9.22 21.68
C THR A 176 -21.06 -8.23 22.37
N SER A 177 -19.74 -8.33 22.14
CA SER A 177 -18.74 -7.36 22.59
C SER A 177 -17.99 -6.86 21.38
N TRP A 178 -18.03 -5.55 21.14
CA TRP A 178 -17.31 -4.92 20.05
C TRP A 178 -15.79 -4.92 20.31
N PRO A 179 -14.97 -4.96 19.26
CA PRO A 179 -13.53 -4.78 19.40
C PRO A 179 -13.21 -3.36 19.91
N ASP A 180 -12.08 -3.22 20.59
CA ASP A 180 -11.53 -1.90 20.92
C ASP A 180 -11.22 -1.13 19.62
N HIS A 181 -11.79 0.06 19.51
CA HIS A 181 -11.67 0.93 18.34
C HIS A 181 -11.54 2.40 18.79
N PRO A 182 -10.93 3.27 17.96
CA PRO A 182 -10.85 4.69 18.25
C PRO A 182 -12.25 5.31 18.35
N ARG A 183 -12.57 5.90 19.50
CA ARG A 183 -13.82 6.65 19.70
C ARG A 183 -13.59 8.12 19.43
N ALA A 184 -14.57 8.79 18.81
CA ALA A 184 -14.46 10.20 18.44
C ALA A 184 -14.21 11.16 19.63
N LYS A 185 -14.44 10.71 20.89
CA LYS A 185 -14.31 11.52 22.12
C LYS A 185 -13.07 11.24 22.97
N GLN A 186 -12.24 10.25 22.64
CA GLN A 186 -11.00 10.00 23.39
C GLN A 186 -9.81 10.68 22.70
N ARG A 187 -9.46 11.89 23.16
CA ARG A 187 -8.08 12.38 23.04
C ARG A 187 -7.21 11.52 23.96
N SER A 188 -6.77 10.37 23.50
CA SER A 188 -5.80 9.55 24.24
C SER A 188 -4.45 10.26 24.30
N ARG A 189 -3.92 10.45 25.50
CA ARG A 189 -2.53 10.89 25.78
C ARG A 189 -1.48 9.77 25.59
N HIS A 190 -1.85 8.70 24.87
CA HIS A 190 -0.95 7.66 24.42
C HIS A 190 -0.81 7.79 22.91
N PRO A 191 0.38 7.51 22.34
CA PRO A 191 0.58 7.60 20.90
C PRO A 191 -0.47 6.76 20.20
N SER A 192 -1.43 7.44 19.58
CA SER A 192 -2.49 6.81 18.82
C SER A 192 -1.90 6.13 17.60
N GLY A 193 -2.56 5.11 17.05
CA GLY A 193 -2.17 4.44 15.79
C GLY A 193 -1.95 5.37 14.57
N GLN A 194 -2.17 6.68 14.69
CA GLN A 194 -1.68 7.73 13.79
C GLN A 194 -0.15 7.79 13.70
N GLU A 195 0.59 7.48 14.76
CA GLU A 195 2.06 7.48 14.70
C GLU A 195 2.61 6.37 13.79
N PHE A 196 1.81 5.37 13.42
CA PHE A 196 2.23 4.20 12.64
C PHE A 196 1.74 4.20 11.19
N ALA A 197 1.24 5.33 10.68
CA ALA A 197 0.78 5.48 9.29
C ALA A 197 1.91 5.34 8.25
N PHE A 198 3.17 5.39 8.67
CA PHE A 198 4.35 5.18 7.82
C PHE A 198 4.58 3.71 7.43
N PHE A 199 3.87 2.75 8.05
CA PHE A 199 4.00 1.36 7.67
C PHE A 199 3.16 1.07 6.41
N THR A 200 3.86 0.82 5.30
CA THR A 200 3.25 0.44 4.01
C THR A 200 2.60 -0.96 4.02
N GLN A 201 2.71 -1.72 5.13
CA GLN A 201 2.07 -3.03 5.29
C GLN A 201 0.97 -3.01 6.36
N PRO A 202 -0.28 -3.40 6.03
CA PRO A 202 -1.45 -3.46 6.92
C PRO A 202 -1.23 -4.08 8.31
N ASP A 203 -0.40 -5.12 8.39
CA ASP A 203 -0.19 -5.90 9.61
C ASP A 203 0.78 -5.22 10.59
N LEU A 204 1.60 -4.26 10.12
CA LEU A 204 2.64 -3.65 10.94
C LEU A 204 2.10 -2.67 11.98
N THR A 205 0.97 -2.00 11.73
CA THR A 205 0.30 -1.17 12.75
C THR A 205 -0.20 -2.02 13.91
N ALA A 206 -0.82 -3.17 13.63
CA ALA A 206 -1.26 -4.12 14.66
C ALA A 206 -0.07 -4.74 15.41
N ILE A 207 1.04 -4.99 14.70
CA ILE A 207 2.29 -5.45 15.29
C ILE A 207 2.92 -4.37 16.20
N ALA A 208 2.91 -3.10 15.80
CA ALA A 208 3.41 -1.98 16.61
C ALA A 208 2.58 -1.78 17.89
N ASP A 209 1.25 -1.88 17.78
CA ASP A 209 0.35 -1.90 18.93
C ASP A 209 0.61 -3.09 19.86
N ASN A 210 0.99 -4.25 19.33
CA ASN A 210 1.36 -5.40 20.14
C ASN A 210 2.70 -5.19 20.87
N PHE A 211 3.66 -4.50 20.26
CA PHE A 211 4.96 -4.19 20.89
C PHE A 211 4.84 -3.16 22.02
N SER A 212 3.91 -2.20 21.92
CA SER A 212 3.71 -1.19 22.97
C SER A 212 2.98 -1.73 24.21
N ARG A 213 2.33 -2.90 24.12
CA ARG A 213 1.57 -3.51 25.22
C ARG A 213 2.46 -4.29 26.19
N THR A 214 2.08 -4.23 27.47
CA THR A 214 2.62 -5.10 28.52
C THR A 214 1.51 -6.01 29.05
N PHE A 215 1.87 -7.27 29.34
CA PHE A 215 0.97 -8.28 29.89
C PHE A 215 1.49 -8.66 31.28
N GLN A 216 0.73 -8.31 32.33
CA GLN A 216 1.14 -8.47 33.73
C GLN A 216 2.51 -7.83 34.04
N GLY A 217 2.78 -6.65 33.47
CA GLY A 217 4.04 -5.93 33.67
C GLY A 217 5.22 -6.41 32.83
N HIS A 218 5.02 -7.38 31.94
CA HIS A 218 6.07 -7.90 31.06
C HIS A 218 5.77 -7.66 29.58
N HIS A 219 6.79 -7.30 28.80
CA HIS A 219 6.72 -7.34 27.34
C HIS A 219 6.70 -8.79 26.86
N ARG A 220 5.77 -9.10 25.96
CA ARG A 220 5.61 -10.45 25.37
C ARG A 220 5.83 -10.48 23.87
N PHE A 221 5.82 -9.33 23.23
CA PHE A 221 6.11 -9.17 21.82
C PHE A 221 7.49 -8.51 21.70
N PHE A 222 8.34 -9.07 20.84
CA PHE A 222 9.67 -8.56 20.56
C PHE A 222 9.87 -8.48 19.06
N VAL A 223 10.48 -7.38 18.59
CA VAL A 223 10.90 -7.24 17.19
C VAL A 223 12.39 -7.52 17.11
N HIS A 224 12.77 -8.43 16.23
CA HIS A 224 14.15 -8.62 15.83
C HIS A 224 14.27 -8.19 14.39
N VAL A 225 15.05 -7.14 14.14
CA VAL A 225 15.42 -6.70 12.80
C VAL A 225 16.90 -6.98 12.60
N ASP A 226 17.25 -7.54 11.44
CA ASP A 226 18.65 -7.72 11.04
C ASP A 226 19.27 -6.35 10.73
N TYR A 227 19.64 -5.62 11.78
CA TYR A 227 20.23 -4.29 11.68
C TYR A 227 21.73 -4.43 11.41
N VAL A 228 22.16 -4.13 10.19
CA VAL A 228 23.54 -4.38 9.73
C VAL A 228 24.46 -3.19 9.99
N ILE A 229 23.98 -2.16 10.69
CA ILE A 229 24.79 -0.98 11.03
C ILE A 229 25.64 -1.31 12.25
N SER A 230 26.95 -1.14 12.13
CA SER A 230 27.89 -1.31 13.25
C SER A 230 27.53 -0.38 14.41
N GLN A 231 27.67 -0.84 15.65
CA GLN A 231 27.39 -0.04 16.85
C GLN A 231 28.07 1.34 16.82
N GLN A 232 29.30 1.43 16.31
CA GLN A 232 30.06 2.69 16.19
C GLN A 232 29.43 3.74 15.25
N LYS A 233 28.44 3.36 14.43
CA LYS A 233 27.79 4.24 13.46
C LYS A 233 26.34 4.56 13.83
N LEU A 234 25.79 3.96 14.90
CA LEU A 234 24.41 4.15 15.33
C LEU A 234 24.13 5.60 15.66
N ASP A 235 24.92 6.17 16.58
CA ASP A 235 24.78 7.56 17.02
C ASP A 235 24.78 8.52 15.83
N ARG A 236 25.70 8.31 14.87
CA ARG A 236 25.77 9.13 13.66
C ARG A 236 24.53 8.99 12.76
N VAL A 237 23.95 7.79 12.66
CA VAL A 237 22.71 7.61 11.89
C VAL A 237 21.59 8.39 12.55
N ASP A 238 21.45 8.31 13.88
CA ASP A 238 20.42 9.02 14.64
C ASP A 238 20.60 10.55 14.53
N ASP A 239 21.85 11.03 14.57
CA ASP A 239 22.20 12.44 14.33
C ASP A 239 21.75 12.90 12.94
N TRP A 240 21.97 12.09 11.90
CA TRP A 240 21.51 12.38 10.53
C TRP A 240 20.00 12.38 10.40
N GLN A 241 19.30 11.50 11.09
CA GLN A 241 17.83 11.51 11.09
C GLN A 241 17.28 12.77 11.74
N SER A 242 17.87 13.17 12.86
CA SER A 242 17.50 14.40 13.58
C SER A 242 17.75 15.64 12.73
N LEU A 243 18.94 15.75 12.12
CA LEU A 243 19.29 16.85 11.22
C LEU A 243 18.37 16.92 10.00
N LEU A 244 18.04 15.79 9.37
CA LEU A 244 17.13 15.75 8.23
C LEU A 244 15.71 16.15 8.63
N ALA A 245 15.25 15.77 9.83
CA ALA A 245 13.97 16.23 10.35
C ALA A 245 13.95 17.77 10.50
N ASP A 246 15.00 18.37 11.05
CA ASP A 246 15.13 19.83 11.16
C ASP A 246 15.16 20.51 9.78
N ILE A 247 15.79 19.89 8.78
CA ILE A 247 15.82 20.37 7.39
C ILE A 247 14.41 20.37 6.78
N TRP A 248 13.63 19.32 7.00
CA TRP A 248 12.27 19.22 6.46
C TRP A 248 11.25 20.15 7.13
N GLN A 249 11.57 20.72 8.29
CA GLN A 249 10.75 21.76 8.93
C GLN A 249 10.97 23.16 8.33
N GLN A 250 11.96 23.33 7.44
CA GLN A 250 12.24 24.62 6.79
C GLN A 250 11.35 24.84 5.56
N ASP A 251 10.94 26.09 5.33
CA ASP A 251 10.19 26.50 4.14
C ASP A 251 10.91 27.65 3.41
N PRO A 252 11.43 27.43 2.18
CA PRO A 252 11.44 26.16 1.45
C PRO A 252 12.49 25.18 2.00
N ILE A 253 12.25 23.87 1.84
CA ILE A 253 13.22 22.83 2.20
C ILE A 253 14.52 23.06 1.39
N PRO A 254 15.69 23.22 2.05
CA PRO A 254 16.94 23.48 1.35
C PRO A 254 17.50 22.21 0.68
N PRO A 255 18.23 22.34 -0.45
CA PRO A 255 19.08 21.26 -0.93
C PRO A 255 20.23 21.03 0.05
N ILE A 256 20.82 19.85 0.00
CA ILE A 256 21.92 19.46 0.88
C ILE A 256 23.15 19.06 0.08
N HIS A 257 24.30 19.38 0.64
CA HIS A 257 25.58 18.81 0.25
C HIS A 257 25.83 17.54 1.05
N LEU A 258 26.11 16.44 0.35
CA LEU A 258 26.41 15.14 0.91
C LEU A 258 27.86 14.77 0.64
N GLN A 259 28.58 14.39 1.70
CA GLN A 259 29.78 13.57 1.58
C GLN A 259 29.37 12.11 1.78
N TYR A 260 29.48 11.29 0.74
CA TYR A 260 28.93 9.94 0.73
C TYR A 260 29.98 8.91 0.29
N GLN A 261 30.02 7.76 0.97
CA GLN A 261 30.90 6.65 0.59
C GLN A 261 30.07 5.49 -0.01
N ALA A 262 30.23 5.24 -1.31
CA ALA A 262 29.49 4.18 -1.98
C ALA A 262 29.94 2.76 -1.59
N ALA A 263 29.13 1.75 -1.94
CA ALA A 263 29.43 0.35 -1.64
C ALA A 263 30.69 -0.11 -2.38
N GLY A 264 31.68 -0.62 -1.65
CA GLY A 264 32.89 -1.16 -2.27
C GLY A 264 33.88 -0.09 -2.75
N GLU A 265 33.61 1.19 -2.48
CA GLU A 265 34.52 2.29 -2.79
C GLU A 265 35.27 2.74 -1.53
N THR A 266 36.55 3.01 -1.68
CA THR A 266 37.42 3.50 -0.60
C THR A 266 37.42 5.02 -0.48
N GLN A 267 37.05 5.74 -1.54
CA GLN A 267 36.95 7.19 -1.57
C GLN A 267 35.49 7.64 -1.47
N GLY A 268 35.26 8.73 -0.74
CA GLY A 268 33.97 9.40 -0.70
C GLY A 268 33.76 10.25 -1.95
N CYS A 269 32.49 10.47 -2.30
CA CYS A 269 32.07 11.41 -3.32
C CYS A 269 31.26 12.55 -2.70
N SER A 270 31.30 13.69 -3.38
CA SER A 270 30.62 14.92 -3.00
C SER A 270 29.43 15.13 -3.93
N LEU A 271 28.23 15.25 -3.37
CA LEU A 271 26.98 15.33 -4.13
C LEU A 271 26.10 16.45 -3.61
N ILE A 272 25.33 17.06 -4.51
CA ILE A 272 24.27 18.01 -4.15
C ILE A 272 22.94 17.41 -4.55
N VAL A 273 22.05 17.27 -3.55
CA VAL A 273 20.76 16.62 -3.70
C VAL A 273 19.67 17.37 -2.95
N TYR A 274 18.43 17.21 -3.39
CA TYR A 274 17.24 17.57 -2.65
C TYR A 274 16.80 16.37 -1.78
N PRO A 275 16.75 16.51 -0.44
CA PRO A 275 16.39 15.41 0.45
C PRO A 275 14.87 15.22 0.50
N VAL A 276 14.38 14.07 0.05
CA VAL A 276 12.93 13.83 -0.06
C VAL A 276 12.36 13.17 1.19
N CYS A 277 12.88 12.00 1.58
CA CYS A 277 12.45 11.30 2.79
C CYS A 277 13.49 10.27 3.26
N ILE A 278 13.28 9.74 4.48
CA ILE A 278 13.95 8.52 4.92
C ILE A 278 13.01 7.33 4.71
N TYR A 279 13.53 6.29 4.06
CA TYR A 279 12.84 5.03 3.86
C TYR A 279 13.59 3.91 4.59
N TYR A 280 12.91 3.20 5.50
CA TYR A 280 13.46 2.01 6.13
C TYR A 280 13.20 0.79 5.24
N TYR A 281 14.28 0.19 4.73
CA TYR A 281 14.15 -0.97 3.86
C TYR A 281 15.13 -2.07 4.23
N ARG A 282 14.59 -3.19 4.73
CA ARG A 282 15.32 -4.39 5.20
C ARG A 282 16.40 -4.09 6.25
N ARG A 283 17.60 -3.70 5.80
CA ARG A 283 18.87 -3.73 6.56
C ARG A 283 19.31 -2.38 7.13
N GLY A 284 18.49 -1.34 6.98
CA GLY A 284 18.78 -0.01 7.53
C GLY A 284 17.93 1.11 6.91
N PRO A 285 18.09 2.34 7.41
CA PRO A 285 17.47 3.54 6.85
C PRO A 285 18.24 4.08 5.64
N TYR A 286 17.49 4.56 4.66
CA TYR A 286 17.99 5.16 3.42
C TYR A 286 17.42 6.56 3.25
N LEU A 287 18.25 7.54 2.91
CA LEU A 287 17.82 8.83 2.41
C LEU A 287 17.49 8.67 0.94
N CYS A 288 16.22 8.81 0.60
CA CYS A 288 15.76 8.94 -0.77
C CYS A 288 15.93 10.41 -1.18
N ALA A 289 16.72 10.66 -2.21
CA ALA A 289 17.02 12.01 -2.64
C ALA A 289 17.10 12.12 -4.17
N TYR A 290 16.88 13.34 -4.66
CA TYR A 290 16.93 13.67 -6.07
C TYR A 290 18.02 14.71 -6.34
N GLY A 291 18.94 14.41 -7.25
CA GLY A 291 20.01 15.33 -7.57
C GLY A 291 21.19 14.64 -8.22
N GLN A 292 22.40 15.05 -7.84
CA GLN A 292 23.62 14.42 -8.36
C GLN A 292 23.76 12.99 -7.84
N VAL A 293 24.08 12.06 -8.74
CA VAL A 293 24.32 10.66 -8.41
C VAL A 293 25.81 10.29 -8.60
N PRO A 294 26.36 9.34 -7.83
CA PRO A 294 27.73 8.90 -8.03
C PRO A 294 27.98 8.39 -9.45
N SER A 295 29.11 8.81 -10.05
CA SER A 295 29.63 8.24 -11.31
C SER A 295 28.73 8.37 -12.54
N ALA A 296 27.76 9.30 -12.56
CA ALA A 296 26.95 9.58 -13.74
C ALA A 296 27.33 10.92 -14.41
N ASP A 297 27.03 10.99 -15.71
CA ASP A 297 26.95 12.24 -16.50
C ASP A 297 26.00 13.24 -15.79
N PRO A 298 26.10 14.57 -15.96
CA PRO A 298 25.59 15.60 -15.04
C PRO A 298 24.05 15.71 -14.95
N ALA A 299 23.32 14.73 -15.49
CA ALA A 299 21.88 14.61 -15.32
C ALA A 299 21.51 14.32 -13.86
N LEU A 300 20.56 15.08 -13.34
CA LEU A 300 20.00 14.83 -12.02
C LEU A 300 19.10 13.60 -12.07
N ASN A 301 19.21 12.76 -11.05
CA ASN A 301 18.40 11.56 -10.93
C ASN A 301 18.13 11.21 -9.47
N TRP A 302 17.21 10.27 -9.29
CA TRP A 302 16.88 9.66 -8.02
C TRP A 302 17.96 8.69 -7.56
N ARG A 303 18.18 8.63 -6.24
CA ARG A 303 19.06 7.64 -5.61
C ARG A 303 18.69 7.42 -4.14
N ASN A 304 18.95 6.19 -3.69
CA ASN A 304 18.87 5.79 -2.29
C ASN A 304 20.27 5.80 -1.65
N TYR A 305 20.46 6.60 -0.61
CA TYR A 305 21.73 6.72 0.13
C TYR A 305 21.60 6.09 1.51
N ARG A 306 22.44 5.10 1.83
CA ARG A 306 22.44 4.51 3.17
C ARG A 306 22.95 5.53 4.19
N LEU A 307 22.19 5.80 5.25
CA LEU A 307 22.58 6.81 6.26
C LEU A 307 23.91 6.45 6.93
N ASP A 308 24.17 5.15 7.17
CA ASP A 308 25.42 4.70 7.80
C ASP A 308 26.68 4.95 6.95
N ARG A 309 26.50 5.37 5.70
CA ARG A 309 27.56 5.69 4.74
C ARG A 309 27.65 7.16 4.38
N ILE A 310 26.79 7.99 4.95
CA ILE A 310 26.92 9.44 4.88
C ILE A 310 27.97 9.88 5.89
N LEU A 311 28.98 10.61 5.41
CA LEU A 311 30.09 11.14 6.18
C LEU A 311 29.78 12.53 6.73
N ALA A 312 29.04 13.34 5.98
CA ALA A 312 28.59 14.67 6.38
C ALA A 312 27.36 15.11 5.57
N ILE A 313 26.51 15.93 6.20
CA ILE A 313 25.37 16.62 5.58
C ILE A 313 25.51 18.12 5.89
N THR A 314 25.45 18.96 4.86
CA THR A 314 25.46 20.42 5.01
C THR A 314 24.29 21.02 4.23
N PRO A 315 23.32 21.70 4.89
CA PRO A 315 22.27 22.44 4.19
C PRO A 315 22.86 23.57 3.34
N LEU A 316 22.28 23.80 2.16
CA LEU A 316 22.69 24.84 1.23
C LEU A 316 21.56 25.84 1.01
N ALA A 317 21.91 27.09 0.72
CA ALA A 317 20.94 28.05 0.23
C ALA A 317 20.60 27.78 -1.24
N TRP A 318 19.35 27.97 -1.65
CA TRP A 318 18.91 27.75 -3.04
C TRP A 318 19.66 28.62 -4.07
N ASN A 319 20.17 29.78 -3.66
CA ASN A 319 20.92 30.70 -4.51
C ASN A 319 22.43 30.42 -4.52
N ASP A 320 22.90 29.38 -3.81
CA ASP A 320 24.31 29.02 -3.80
C ASP A 320 24.74 28.54 -5.20
N ALA A 321 25.91 29.01 -5.65
CA ALA A 321 26.44 28.78 -6.98
C ALA A 321 26.77 27.30 -7.24
N ILE A 322 26.99 26.52 -6.18
CA ILE A 322 27.26 25.09 -6.30
C ILE A 322 25.99 24.29 -6.60
N VAL A 323 24.79 24.80 -6.29
CA VAL A 323 23.53 24.08 -6.53
C VAL A 323 23.29 23.97 -8.04
N PRO A 324 23.07 22.76 -8.59
CA PRO A 324 22.84 22.58 -10.02
C PRO A 324 21.68 23.43 -10.55
N GLN A 325 21.90 24.14 -11.67
CA GLN A 325 20.88 25.01 -12.26
C GLN A 325 19.57 24.28 -12.60
N SER A 326 19.65 23.01 -13.00
CA SER A 326 18.48 22.16 -13.24
C SER A 326 17.64 21.98 -11.98
N LEU A 327 18.26 21.79 -10.81
CA LEU A 327 17.58 21.67 -9.52
C LEU A 327 16.97 23.00 -9.09
N GLN A 328 17.71 24.10 -9.24
CA GLN A 328 17.19 25.46 -8.98
C GLN A 328 15.95 25.77 -9.83
N ARG A 329 15.95 25.39 -11.11
CA ARG A 329 14.79 25.56 -12.01
C ARG A 329 13.59 24.75 -11.58
N GLN A 330 13.78 23.52 -11.07
CA GLN A 330 12.67 22.71 -10.54
C GLN A 330 12.06 23.34 -9.28
N HIS A 331 12.91 23.86 -8.39
CA HIS A 331 12.45 24.62 -7.23
C HIS A 331 11.63 25.85 -7.63
N GLN A 332 12.14 26.67 -8.56
CA GLN A 332 11.42 27.85 -9.07
C GLN A 332 10.08 27.51 -9.73
N LYS A 333 9.97 26.33 -10.34
CA LYS A 333 8.75 25.82 -10.98
C LYS A 333 7.83 25.06 -10.02
N GLN A 334 8.21 24.89 -8.75
CA GLN A 334 7.49 24.08 -7.76
C GLN A 334 7.25 22.64 -8.24
N THR A 335 8.23 22.06 -8.95
CA THR A 335 8.20 20.67 -9.44
C THR A 335 9.27 19.82 -8.78
N LEU A 336 9.60 20.12 -7.51
CA LEU A 336 10.49 19.28 -6.72
C LEU A 336 9.77 17.99 -6.35
N PRO A 337 10.51 16.86 -6.30
CA PRO A 337 9.89 15.58 -6.07
C PRO A 337 9.36 15.43 -4.65
N THR A 338 8.32 14.61 -4.51
CA THR A 338 7.64 14.35 -3.23
C THR A 338 7.75 12.88 -2.80
N PRO A 339 7.52 12.56 -1.51
CA PRO A 339 7.45 11.16 -1.05
C PRO A 339 6.40 10.32 -1.80
N ASP A 340 5.26 10.91 -2.20
CA ASP A 340 4.18 10.24 -2.95
C ASP A 340 4.68 9.62 -4.28
N GLU A 341 5.67 10.23 -4.94
CA GLU A 341 6.29 9.70 -6.16
C GLU A 341 7.06 8.40 -5.90
N ILE A 342 7.71 8.31 -4.73
CA ILE A 342 8.44 7.11 -4.31
C ILE A 342 7.46 5.98 -4.05
N GLU A 343 6.39 6.24 -3.29
CA GLU A 343 5.35 5.24 -3.00
C GLU A 343 4.73 4.71 -4.30
N THR A 344 4.37 5.62 -5.20
CA THR A 344 3.83 5.25 -6.53
C THR A 344 4.81 4.35 -7.30
N ALA A 345 6.09 4.73 -7.36
CA ALA A 345 7.10 3.96 -8.06
C ALA A 345 7.39 2.60 -7.39
N MET A 346 7.27 2.52 -6.06
CA MET A 346 7.41 1.27 -5.29
C MET A 346 6.23 0.32 -5.52
N ASP A 347 5.02 0.82 -5.77
CA ASP A 347 3.83 0.02 -6.07
C ASP A 347 3.81 -0.53 -7.51
N GLU A 348 4.39 0.21 -8.46
CA GLU A 348 4.43 -0.16 -9.87
C GLU A 348 5.28 -1.40 -10.17
N ALA A 349 6.40 -1.57 -9.45
CA ALA A 349 7.35 -2.64 -9.75
C ALA A 349 8.15 -3.04 -8.51
N TRP A 350 8.32 -4.35 -8.36
CA TRP A 350 9.05 -4.95 -7.28
C TRP A 350 10.53 -4.53 -7.29
N GLY A 351 10.94 -3.79 -6.27
CA GLY A 351 12.33 -3.39 -6.05
C GLY A 351 12.40 -2.06 -5.30
N PHE A 352 13.45 -1.85 -4.53
CA PHE A 352 13.66 -0.62 -3.76
C PHE A 352 14.42 0.44 -4.54
N ASP A 353 15.22 0.05 -5.52
CA ASP A 353 15.80 0.96 -6.50
C ASP A 353 14.73 1.37 -7.52
N TYR A 354 13.71 2.08 -7.04
CA TYR A 354 12.52 2.49 -7.79
C TYR A 354 12.82 3.32 -9.04
N TYR A 355 13.99 3.94 -9.07
CA TYR A 355 14.52 4.72 -10.19
C TYR A 355 15.13 3.87 -11.31
N GLN A 356 15.25 2.55 -11.13
CA GLN A 356 15.65 1.65 -12.22
C GLN A 356 14.46 1.34 -13.14
N PRO A 357 14.74 0.99 -14.41
CA PRO A 357 13.70 0.56 -15.35
C PRO A 357 12.90 -0.63 -14.81
N SER A 358 11.58 -0.58 -15.00
CA SER A 358 10.69 -1.70 -14.73
C SER A 358 10.72 -2.69 -15.91
N GLN A 359 10.88 -3.97 -15.62
CA GLN A 359 10.90 -5.05 -16.61
C GLN A 359 9.99 -6.20 -16.21
N LEU A 360 9.49 -6.93 -17.21
CA LEU A 360 8.71 -8.14 -16.99
C LEU A 360 9.63 -9.25 -16.46
N LEU A 361 9.28 -9.81 -15.32
CA LEU A 361 9.87 -10.99 -14.72
C LEU A 361 8.91 -12.15 -14.91
N LEU A 362 9.40 -13.25 -15.49
CA LEU A 362 8.65 -14.50 -15.60
C LEU A 362 9.43 -15.61 -14.90
N LEU A 363 8.77 -16.25 -13.94
CA LEU A 363 9.37 -17.25 -13.06
C LEU A 363 8.59 -18.56 -13.13
N ARG A 364 9.31 -19.67 -13.02
CA ARG A 364 8.75 -21.02 -12.85
C ARG A 364 9.18 -21.55 -11.48
N PHE A 365 8.24 -22.10 -10.74
CA PHE A 365 8.47 -22.89 -9.53
C PHE A 365 7.98 -24.32 -9.75
N ASP A 366 8.66 -25.30 -9.17
CA ASP A 366 8.09 -26.63 -9.07
C ASP A 366 6.83 -26.62 -8.19
N ARG A 367 5.92 -27.58 -8.46
CA ARG A 367 4.61 -27.64 -7.81
C ARG A 367 4.71 -27.75 -6.29
N GLU A 368 5.58 -28.61 -5.78
CA GLU A 368 5.71 -28.86 -4.35
C GLU A 368 6.16 -27.60 -3.60
N TRP A 369 7.18 -26.91 -4.12
CA TRP A 369 7.66 -25.67 -3.54
C TRP A 369 6.61 -24.56 -3.62
N ASN A 370 5.91 -24.46 -4.76
CA ASN A 370 4.82 -23.50 -4.91
C ASN A 370 3.77 -23.67 -3.82
N ASP A 371 3.25 -24.89 -3.67
CA ASP A 371 2.11 -25.18 -2.80
C ASP A 371 2.45 -24.92 -1.32
N ARG A 372 3.73 -25.05 -0.93
CA ARG A 372 4.18 -24.86 0.45
C ARG A 372 4.65 -23.44 0.78
N TYR A 373 5.31 -22.75 -0.14
CA TYR A 373 6.11 -21.55 0.19
C TYR A 373 5.82 -20.31 -0.64
N ILE A 374 5.18 -20.47 -1.80
CA ILE A 374 4.93 -19.36 -2.73
C ILE A 374 3.46 -19.00 -2.76
N GLN A 375 2.59 -19.98 -2.99
CA GLN A 375 1.16 -19.77 -3.03
C GLN A 375 0.65 -19.23 -1.68
N ASP A 376 -0.38 -18.38 -1.74
CA ASP A 376 -1.05 -17.83 -0.57
C ASP A 376 -0.14 -17.02 0.38
N THR A 377 1.01 -16.57 -0.12
CA THR A 377 1.90 -15.64 0.60
C THR A 377 1.72 -14.21 0.12
N LEU A 378 1.82 -13.24 1.03
CA LEU A 378 1.83 -11.82 0.66
C LEU A 378 3.15 -11.50 -0.07
N ARG A 379 3.02 -10.95 -1.27
CA ARG A 379 4.11 -10.55 -2.16
C ARG A 379 3.76 -9.21 -2.80
N HIS A 380 4.70 -8.65 -3.55
CA HIS A 380 4.46 -7.45 -4.33
C HIS A 380 3.20 -7.59 -5.20
N SER A 381 2.41 -6.52 -5.35
CA SER A 381 1.11 -6.52 -6.04
C SER A 381 1.18 -7.04 -7.48
N THR A 382 2.29 -6.79 -8.17
CA THR A 382 2.53 -7.28 -9.55
C THR A 382 2.93 -8.76 -9.62
N PHE A 383 3.36 -9.37 -8.50
CA PHE A 383 3.72 -10.79 -8.41
C PHE A 383 2.45 -11.65 -8.37
N ARG A 384 2.06 -12.18 -9.53
CA ARG A 384 0.82 -12.95 -9.68
C ARG A 384 1.03 -14.26 -10.41
N LYS A 385 0.32 -15.30 -9.96
CA LYS A 385 0.27 -16.60 -10.64
C LYS A 385 -0.42 -16.42 -11.99
N ILE A 386 0.15 -17.00 -13.03
CA ILE A 386 -0.41 -17.00 -14.38
C ILE A 386 -0.70 -18.42 -14.86
N PRO A 387 -1.75 -18.62 -15.67
CA PRO A 387 -2.00 -19.91 -16.31
C PRO A 387 -0.85 -20.32 -17.23
N HIS A 388 -0.59 -21.62 -17.31
CA HIS A 388 0.44 -22.21 -18.19
C HIS A 388 0.36 -21.68 -19.63
N ARG A 389 -0.85 -21.54 -20.19
CA ARG A 389 -1.07 -21.01 -21.56
C ARG A 389 -0.60 -19.57 -21.77
N GLU A 390 -0.61 -18.73 -20.73
CA GLU A 390 -0.23 -17.32 -20.83
C GLU A 390 1.28 -17.14 -20.91
N VAL A 391 2.06 -18.14 -20.45
CA VAL A 391 3.52 -18.17 -20.55
C VAL A 391 3.99 -18.00 -21.99
N LYS A 392 3.40 -18.74 -22.93
CA LYS A 392 3.70 -18.63 -24.37
C LYS A 392 3.55 -17.19 -24.85
N THR A 393 2.42 -16.57 -24.52
CA THR A 393 2.11 -15.19 -24.93
C THR A 393 3.15 -14.21 -24.40
N LEU A 394 3.57 -14.34 -23.15
CA LEU A 394 4.59 -13.47 -22.56
C LEU A 394 5.97 -13.66 -23.22
N ILE A 395 6.37 -14.90 -23.51
CA ILE A 395 7.62 -15.19 -24.22
C ILE A 395 7.60 -14.57 -25.63
N CYS A 396 6.50 -14.76 -26.38
CA CYS A 396 6.39 -14.22 -27.74
C CYS A 396 6.36 -12.69 -27.81
N HIS A 397 5.84 -12.01 -26.78
CA HIS A 397 5.87 -10.54 -26.74
C HIS A 397 7.24 -9.98 -26.33
N SER A 398 8.01 -10.72 -25.53
CA SER A 398 9.25 -10.23 -24.93
C SER A 398 10.50 -10.55 -25.77
N LEU A 399 10.49 -11.67 -26.50
CA LEU A 399 11.63 -12.15 -27.28
C LEU A 399 11.24 -12.37 -28.74
N LYS A 400 12.25 -12.36 -29.63
CA LYS A 400 12.10 -12.63 -31.06
C LYS A 400 13.20 -13.56 -31.55
N GLY A 401 12.93 -14.25 -32.66
CA GLY A 401 13.92 -15.09 -33.34
C GLY A 401 14.35 -16.31 -32.52
N GLU A 402 15.62 -16.69 -32.63
CA GLU A 402 16.15 -17.92 -32.04
C GLU A 402 15.95 -18.01 -30.52
N LEU A 403 16.14 -16.90 -29.79
CA LEU A 403 15.95 -16.87 -28.33
C LEU A 403 14.50 -17.16 -27.92
N GLN A 404 13.54 -16.72 -28.72
CA GLN A 404 12.12 -17.00 -28.49
C GLN A 404 11.84 -18.50 -28.65
N GLU A 405 12.35 -19.11 -29.72
CA GLU A 405 12.18 -20.53 -30.00
C GLU A 405 12.81 -21.40 -28.90
N GLN A 406 14.05 -21.09 -28.52
CA GLN A 406 14.75 -21.77 -27.43
C GLN A 406 13.96 -21.74 -26.11
N LEU A 407 13.42 -20.58 -25.73
CA LEU A 407 12.67 -20.44 -24.48
C LEU A 407 11.28 -21.11 -24.56
N LEU A 408 10.66 -21.14 -25.74
CA LEU A 408 9.40 -21.86 -25.98
C LEU A 408 9.60 -23.38 -25.95
N ASP A 409 10.70 -23.90 -26.48
CA ASP A 409 11.06 -25.32 -26.38
C ASP A 409 11.32 -25.70 -24.92
N LEU A 410 12.11 -24.89 -24.21
CA LEU A 410 12.36 -25.07 -22.79
C LEU A 410 11.06 -25.13 -21.98
N TRP A 411 10.17 -24.15 -22.18
CA TRP A 411 8.87 -24.09 -21.52
C TRP A 411 8.03 -25.34 -21.79
N ARG A 412 7.96 -25.79 -23.05
CA ARG A 412 7.22 -27.01 -23.44
C ARG A 412 7.78 -28.28 -22.79
N ASN A 413 9.07 -28.29 -22.46
CA ASN A 413 9.75 -29.39 -21.78
C ASN A 413 9.65 -29.32 -20.25
N ARG A 414 8.93 -28.35 -19.68
CA ARG A 414 8.62 -28.29 -18.24
C ARG A 414 7.29 -28.96 -17.94
N SER A 415 7.10 -29.31 -16.67
CA SER A 415 5.85 -29.95 -16.26
C SER A 415 4.70 -28.95 -16.40
N PRO A 416 3.57 -29.34 -17.01
CA PRO A 416 2.39 -28.47 -17.09
C PRO A 416 1.80 -28.16 -15.70
N ASP A 417 2.15 -28.96 -14.69
CA ASP A 417 1.75 -28.78 -13.29
C ASP A 417 2.62 -27.75 -12.54
N ASP A 418 3.71 -27.29 -13.14
CA ASP A 418 4.55 -26.26 -12.55
C ASP A 418 3.81 -24.93 -12.42
N ALA A 419 4.17 -24.16 -11.40
CA ALA A 419 3.55 -22.87 -11.16
C ALA A 419 4.36 -21.76 -11.83
N TYR A 420 3.68 -20.93 -12.62
CA TYR A 420 4.27 -19.79 -13.30
C TYR A 420 3.77 -18.50 -12.66
N TYR A 421 4.69 -17.57 -12.46
CA TYR A 421 4.40 -16.25 -11.91
C TYR A 421 4.98 -15.18 -12.81
N GLN A 422 4.21 -14.12 -13.03
CA GLN A 422 4.75 -12.88 -13.57
C GLN A 422 4.94 -11.86 -12.43
N ALA A 423 5.88 -10.95 -12.61
CA ALA A 423 5.97 -9.70 -11.86
C ALA A 423 6.54 -8.61 -12.76
N TYR A 424 6.36 -7.35 -12.36
CA TYR A 424 7.21 -6.27 -12.84
C TYR A 424 8.26 -5.99 -11.78
N TYR A 425 9.53 -5.91 -12.16
CA TYR A 425 10.64 -5.70 -11.23
C TYR A 425 11.58 -4.60 -11.69
N ARG A 426 12.25 -3.95 -10.73
CA ARG A 426 13.29 -2.95 -10.98
C ARG A 426 14.59 -3.63 -11.39
N GLN A 427 15.05 -3.35 -12.60
CA GLN A 427 16.22 -4.00 -13.18
C GLN A 427 17.45 -3.78 -12.29
N ASN A 428 18.24 -4.84 -12.09
CA ASN A 428 19.46 -4.84 -11.28
C ASN A 428 19.31 -4.49 -9.79
N ASP A 429 18.08 -4.36 -9.27
CA ASP A 429 17.86 -4.14 -7.85
C ASP A 429 18.48 -5.29 -7.02
N PRO A 430 19.43 -5.01 -6.10
CA PRO A 430 20.10 -6.04 -5.32
C PRO A 430 19.16 -6.88 -4.45
N ASN A 431 18.06 -6.31 -3.96
CA ASN A 431 17.12 -6.95 -3.06
C ASN A 431 16.21 -7.95 -3.78
N VAL A 432 15.83 -7.65 -5.03
CA VAL A 432 15.15 -8.58 -5.92
C VAL A 432 16.07 -9.74 -6.25
N LEU A 433 17.31 -9.46 -6.67
CA LEU A 433 18.30 -10.49 -7.01
C LEU A 433 18.60 -11.42 -5.82
N GLN A 434 18.79 -10.87 -4.62
CA GLN A 434 18.96 -11.66 -3.40
C GLN A 434 17.75 -12.54 -3.10
N ARG A 435 16.52 -12.05 -3.33
CA ARG A 435 15.32 -12.86 -3.12
C ARG A 435 15.24 -14.02 -4.11
N LEU A 436 15.56 -13.78 -5.38
CA LEU A 436 15.61 -14.84 -6.39
C LEU A 436 16.64 -15.91 -6.02
N ARG A 437 17.81 -15.51 -5.49
CA ARG A 437 18.82 -16.45 -4.99
C ARG A 437 18.30 -17.30 -3.83
N ALA A 438 17.57 -16.69 -2.88
CA ALA A 438 17.01 -17.41 -1.73
C ALA A 438 15.93 -18.44 -2.09
N TRP A 439 15.37 -18.39 -3.31
CA TRP A 439 14.42 -19.39 -3.80
C TRP A 439 15.08 -20.51 -4.62
N ARG A 440 16.39 -20.45 -4.88
CA ARG A 440 17.11 -21.55 -5.53
C ARG A 440 17.16 -22.77 -4.58
N PRO A 441 17.15 -24.00 -5.12
CA PRO A 441 17.11 -24.37 -6.55
C PRO A 441 15.69 -24.44 -7.14
N HIS A 442 14.65 -24.10 -6.37
CA HIS A 442 13.24 -24.30 -6.71
C HIS A 442 12.64 -23.28 -7.67
N ILE A 443 13.42 -22.29 -8.08
CA ILE A 443 13.04 -21.24 -9.02
C ILE A 443 13.84 -21.32 -10.31
N GLU A 444 13.15 -21.10 -11.42
CA GLU A 444 13.76 -20.87 -12.72
C GLU A 444 13.31 -19.53 -13.30
N VAL A 445 14.27 -18.69 -13.69
CA VAL A 445 14.01 -17.41 -14.38
C VAL A 445 13.85 -17.69 -15.87
N PHE A 446 12.69 -17.34 -16.44
CA PHE A 446 12.43 -17.41 -17.88
C PHE A 446 12.70 -16.07 -18.56
N LEU A 447 12.17 -14.98 -18.00
CA LEU A 447 12.36 -13.61 -18.50
C LEU A 447 12.78 -12.68 -17.35
N PRO A 448 13.58 -11.64 -17.65
CA PRO A 448 14.22 -11.36 -18.94
C PRO A 448 15.37 -12.34 -19.22
N TRP A 449 15.74 -12.51 -20.50
CA TRP A 449 16.74 -13.48 -20.92
C TRP A 449 18.12 -13.18 -20.30
N GLU A 450 18.48 -11.91 -20.20
CA GLU A 450 19.73 -11.45 -19.61
C GLU A 450 19.84 -11.86 -18.13
N LEU A 451 18.73 -11.75 -17.38
CA LEU A 451 18.69 -12.18 -15.99
C LEU A 451 18.79 -13.70 -15.85
N ARG A 452 18.19 -14.45 -16.78
CA ARG A 452 18.35 -15.91 -16.86
C ARG A 452 19.81 -16.28 -17.09
N GLN A 453 20.48 -15.67 -18.07
CA GLN A 453 21.89 -15.94 -18.37
C GLN A 453 22.81 -15.58 -17.19
N ARG A 454 22.56 -14.43 -16.56
CA ARG A 454 23.27 -14.04 -15.33
C ARG A 454 23.08 -15.08 -14.22
N THR A 455 21.85 -15.56 -14.02
CA THR A 455 21.55 -16.58 -13.00
C THR A 455 22.31 -17.88 -13.29
N ILE A 456 22.38 -18.32 -14.54
CA ILE A 456 23.16 -19.48 -14.96
C ILE A 456 24.65 -19.29 -14.65
N GLN A 457 25.21 -18.14 -15.03
CA GLN A 457 26.62 -17.82 -14.76
C GLN A 457 26.95 -17.82 -13.27
N GLU A 458 26.08 -17.23 -12.44
CA GLU A 458 26.22 -17.24 -10.97
C GLU A 458 26.24 -18.68 -10.42
N ILE A 459 25.33 -19.54 -10.88
CA ILE A 459 25.27 -20.95 -10.45
C ILE A 459 26.52 -21.71 -10.88
N LEU A 460 27.00 -21.50 -12.11
CA LEU A 460 28.22 -22.14 -12.59
C LEU A 460 29.46 -21.68 -11.83
N GLN A 461 29.53 -20.42 -11.41
CA GLN A 461 30.59 -19.91 -10.55
C GLN A 461 30.51 -20.50 -9.14
N GLU A 462 29.30 -20.55 -8.56
CA GLU A 462 29.05 -21.16 -7.25
C GLU A 462 29.45 -22.64 -7.23
N LEU A 463 29.08 -23.40 -8.26
CA LEU A 463 29.43 -24.82 -8.38
C LEU A 463 30.95 -25.05 -8.37
N LYS A 464 31.75 -24.15 -8.96
CA LYS A 464 33.22 -24.25 -8.93
C LYS A 464 33.78 -24.18 -7.52
N LEU A 465 33.13 -23.48 -6.60
CA LEU A 465 33.61 -23.34 -5.21
C LEU A 465 33.43 -24.63 -4.39
N TYR A 466 32.58 -25.56 -4.83
CA TYR A 466 32.28 -26.82 -4.15
C TYR A 466 32.83 -28.05 -4.86
N ASN A 467 33.33 -27.88 -6.09
CA ASN A 467 33.90 -28.96 -6.91
C ASN A 467 35.41 -29.14 -6.70
N ASP A 468 35.99 -28.45 -5.71
CA ASP A 468 37.39 -28.61 -5.27
C ASP A 468 37.52 -29.68 -4.18
#